data_AF-A0AA45WSZ7-F1
#
_entry.id   AF-A0AA45WSZ7-F1
#
_cell.length_a   1.000
_cell.length_b   1.000
_cell.length_c   1.000
_cell.angle_alpha   90.00
_cell.angle_beta   90.00
_cell.angle_gamma   90.00
#
_symmetry.space_group_name_H-M   'P 1'
#
loop_
_entity.id
_entity.type
_entity.pdbx_description
1 polymer ?
#
loop_
_entity_poly.entity_id
_entity_poly.type
_entity_poly.pdbx_seq_one_letter_code
_entity_poly.pdbx_strand_id
1 'polypeptide(L)'
;MMEGVDGVRMTHWRRCGCLAGKTIFMAGVLLLLLLMMSCMTGCGIEKEVEPAEEVTRETAAEQQVSEAVEEIHVPDELEAPDEAVESSDPKDFHEAGKAVDETDKIEATNSHSDDNESEGSKIIVSSEDYEPVEASEKEFREMTPRVQAEPGALIITGDGLENELVLNPSEWQLNHPWWTERYYSSNNNLGFHKIWLVKGYDLGSLLKEAGLKTDEDYLITFESADGVIYSEKWSSLQNRYYFSDLTTDTGQLIGPLIGFYRKEVFDAIEPQPPVHWQTQELTASDRDPQWPRLYMGQQQDHPSDINQPMFLRELVRIVVGQERKE
;
A
#
# COMPACT_ATOMS: atom_id res chain seq x y z
N MET A 1 51.71 58.31 -9.39
CA MET A 1 51.70 59.01 -10.69
C MET A 1 52.80 58.43 -11.55
N MET A 2 52.52 58.29 -12.86
CA MET A 2 53.28 57.64 -13.95
C MET A 2 53.18 56.11 -13.94
N GLU A 3 52.36 55.46 -14.78
CA GLU A 3 52.43 55.30 -16.28
C GLU A 3 53.74 54.64 -16.71
N GLY A 4 53.86 53.60 -17.54
CA GLY A 4 52.99 52.72 -18.36
C GLY A 4 53.92 51.55 -18.80
N VAL A 5 53.48 50.44 -19.39
CA VAL A 5 53.35 50.24 -20.85
C VAL A 5 53.19 48.72 -21.08
N ASP A 6 52.26 48.34 -21.96
CA ASP A 6 52.12 47.20 -22.90
C ASP A 6 52.78 45.83 -22.57
N GLY A 7 52.18 44.65 -22.79
CA GLY A 7 51.17 44.21 -23.75
C GLY A 7 51.58 42.80 -24.22
N VAL A 8 50.61 41.97 -24.65
CA VAL A 8 50.67 40.87 -25.66
C VAL A 8 49.68 39.74 -25.34
N ARG A 9 48.82 39.51 -26.33
CA ARG A 9 47.80 38.46 -26.48
C ARG A 9 48.42 37.11 -26.85
N MET A 10 47.81 36.00 -26.40
CA MET A 10 47.73 34.71 -27.13
C MET A 10 46.55 33.90 -26.55
N THR A 11 45.41 33.85 -27.24
CA THR A 11 44.95 32.87 -28.25
C THR A 11 44.27 31.61 -27.69
N HIS A 12 43.01 31.48 -28.12
CA HIS A 12 42.08 30.36 -28.02
C HIS A 12 42.71 28.96 -28.15
N TRP A 13 42.28 28.05 -27.27
CA TRP A 13 42.21 26.62 -27.57
C TRP A 13 40.76 26.13 -27.46
N ARG A 14 40.24 25.65 -28.60
CA ARG A 14 38.96 24.96 -28.74
C ARG A 14 39.10 23.53 -28.21
N ARG A 15 38.19 23.07 -27.34
CA ARG A 15 37.94 21.65 -27.10
C ARG A 15 36.79 21.19 -28.00
N CYS A 16 37.13 20.56 -29.12
CA CYS A 16 36.25 19.68 -29.87
C CYS A 16 36.70 18.23 -29.62
N GLY A 17 35.76 17.34 -29.33
CA GLY A 17 35.98 15.90 -29.45
C GLY A 17 35.56 15.11 -28.22
N CYS A 18 34.27 14.73 -28.14
CA CYS A 18 33.81 13.53 -27.44
C CYS A 18 32.34 13.24 -27.83
N LEU A 19 32.10 12.82 -29.08
CA LEU A 19 30.79 12.27 -29.47
C LEU A 19 30.85 10.88 -30.13
N ALA A 20 32.04 10.31 -30.35
CA ALA A 20 32.18 9.00 -31.01
C ALA A 20 32.20 7.79 -30.05
N GLY A 21 32.26 8.00 -28.73
CA GLY A 21 32.38 6.90 -27.75
C GLY A 21 31.06 6.29 -27.28
N LYS A 22 29.92 6.99 -27.44
CA LYS A 22 28.63 6.54 -26.90
C LYS A 22 27.88 5.53 -27.77
N THR A 23 28.13 5.52 -29.08
CA THR A 23 27.45 4.60 -30.01
C THR A 23 28.01 3.17 -29.98
N ILE A 24 29.31 3.00 -29.68
CA ILE A 24 29.92 1.66 -29.63
C ILE A 24 29.50 0.92 -28.34
N PHE A 25 29.28 1.63 -27.23
CA PHE A 25 28.88 1.03 -25.97
C PHE A 25 27.44 0.49 -26.00
N MET A 26 26.52 1.22 -26.65
CA MET A 26 25.12 0.79 -26.78
C MET A 26 24.96 -0.46 -27.67
N ALA A 27 25.76 -0.59 -28.74
CA ALA A 27 25.71 -1.76 -29.61
C ALA A 27 26.18 -3.05 -28.90
N GLY A 28 27.18 -2.94 -28.01
CA GLY A 28 27.67 -4.08 -27.23
C GLY A 28 26.66 -4.61 -26.22
N VAL A 29 25.93 -3.71 -25.53
CA VAL A 29 24.91 -4.09 -24.54
C VAL A 29 23.71 -4.77 -25.20
N LEU A 30 23.29 -4.31 -26.38
CA LEU A 30 22.17 -4.90 -27.11
C LEU A 30 22.49 -6.33 -27.61
N LEU A 31 23.72 -6.57 -28.07
CA LEU A 31 24.15 -7.91 -28.52
C LEU A 31 24.22 -8.90 -27.34
N LEU A 32 24.64 -8.46 -26.16
CA LEU A 32 24.69 -9.29 -24.95
C LEU A 32 23.29 -9.69 -24.48
N LEU A 33 22.32 -8.77 -24.54
CA LEU A 33 20.92 -9.05 -24.20
C LEU A 33 20.27 -10.05 -25.17
N LEU A 34 20.57 -9.96 -26.48
CA LEU A 34 20.08 -10.92 -27.47
C LEU A 34 20.67 -12.32 -27.29
N LEU A 35 21.94 -12.43 -26.87
CA LEU A 35 22.56 -13.72 -26.55
C LEU A 35 21.94 -14.35 -25.29
N MET A 36 21.65 -13.56 -24.26
CA MET A 36 21.03 -14.05 -23.02
C MET A 36 19.60 -14.58 -23.26
N MET A 37 18.82 -13.92 -24.13
CA MET A 37 17.47 -14.38 -24.49
C MET A 37 17.46 -15.72 -25.25
N SER A 38 18.54 -16.05 -25.96
CA SER A 38 18.63 -17.30 -26.75
C SER A 38 18.92 -18.54 -25.88
N CYS A 39 19.41 -18.37 -24.65
CA CYS A 39 19.70 -19.47 -23.74
C CYS A 39 18.48 -19.95 -22.93
N MET A 40 17.38 -19.18 -22.90
CA MET A 40 16.22 -19.46 -22.05
C MET A 40 15.16 -20.39 -22.70
N THR A 41 15.34 -20.82 -23.95
CA THR A 41 14.32 -21.59 -24.70
C THR A 41 14.62 -23.10 -24.84
N GLY A 42 15.67 -23.62 -24.19
CA GLY A 42 16.13 -24.99 -24.42
C GLY A 42 16.20 -25.86 -23.16
N CYS A 43 15.07 -26.26 -22.59
CA CYS A 43 14.96 -27.44 -21.70
C CYS A 43 13.53 -27.99 -21.75
N GLY A 44 13.19 -28.66 -22.85
CA GLY A 44 12.06 -29.59 -22.88
C GLY A 44 12.49 -30.90 -22.23
N ILE A 45 11.93 -31.21 -21.06
CA ILE A 45 12.10 -32.50 -20.39
C ILE A 45 11.01 -33.43 -20.90
N GLU A 46 11.42 -34.44 -21.67
CA GLU A 46 10.62 -35.62 -21.99
C GLU A 46 10.33 -36.39 -20.70
N LYS A 47 9.04 -36.59 -20.37
CA LYS A 47 8.62 -37.54 -19.34
C LYS A 47 8.35 -38.89 -19.97
N GLU A 48 9.23 -39.82 -19.66
CA GLU A 48 9.12 -41.25 -19.88
C GLU A 48 7.95 -41.81 -19.06
N VAL A 49 7.04 -42.51 -19.74
CA VAL A 49 5.87 -43.17 -19.16
C VAL A 49 6.21 -44.65 -19.00
N GLU A 50 6.33 -45.13 -17.77
CA GLU A 50 6.29 -46.56 -17.47
C GLU A 50 4.87 -46.99 -17.04
N PRO A 51 4.40 -48.18 -17.47
CA PRO A 51 3.07 -48.70 -17.13
C PRO A 51 3.11 -49.45 -15.79
N ALA A 52 2.20 -49.08 -14.88
CA ALA A 52 1.99 -49.84 -13.65
C ALA A 52 1.02 -51.01 -13.88
N GLU A 53 1.43 -52.14 -13.31
CA GLU A 53 0.83 -53.46 -13.41
C GLU A 53 -0.58 -53.58 -12.82
N GLU A 54 -1.30 -54.48 -13.46
CA GLU A 54 -2.56 -55.12 -13.11
C GLU A 54 -2.45 -55.91 -11.78
N VAL A 55 -3.24 -55.54 -10.77
CA VAL A 55 -3.56 -56.42 -9.64
C VAL A 55 -5.06 -56.43 -9.41
N THR A 56 -5.67 -57.53 -9.85
CA THR A 56 -7.01 -57.98 -9.49
C THR A 56 -7.08 -58.43 -8.03
N ARG A 57 -8.07 -57.94 -7.25
CA ARG A 57 -9.02 -58.81 -6.52
C ARG A 57 -10.13 -58.07 -5.81
N GLU A 58 -11.34 -58.55 -6.10
CA GLU A 58 -12.60 -58.52 -5.36
C GLU A 58 -12.54 -58.18 -3.87
N THR A 59 -13.43 -57.29 -3.41
CA THR A 59 -14.56 -57.73 -2.58
C THR A 59 -15.66 -56.66 -2.53
N ALA A 60 -16.90 -57.15 -2.61
CA ALA A 60 -18.15 -56.42 -2.63
C ALA A 60 -18.55 -55.88 -1.25
N ALA A 61 -19.25 -54.74 -1.24
CA ALA A 61 -20.43 -54.52 -0.40
C ALA A 61 -21.20 -53.29 -0.92
N GLU A 62 -22.46 -53.54 -1.26
CA GLU A 62 -23.48 -52.58 -1.65
C GLU A 62 -23.77 -51.59 -0.51
N GLN A 63 -23.99 -50.31 -0.83
CA GLN A 63 -25.16 -49.60 -0.27
C GLN A 63 -25.58 -48.43 -1.15
N GLN A 64 -26.76 -48.60 -1.74
CA GLN A 64 -27.59 -47.58 -2.37
C GLN A 64 -28.11 -46.59 -1.32
N VAL A 65 -28.07 -45.28 -1.60
CA VAL A 65 -29.13 -44.32 -1.21
C VAL A 65 -29.26 -43.24 -2.29
N SER A 66 -30.44 -43.21 -2.90
CA SER A 66 -31.16 -42.17 -3.66
C SER A 66 -30.64 -40.73 -3.50
N GLU A 67 -30.41 -39.95 -4.56
CA GLU A 67 -31.37 -39.42 -5.56
C GLU A 67 -32.55 -38.65 -4.91
N ALA A 68 -32.37 -37.34 -4.76
CA ALA A 68 -33.46 -36.38 -4.64
C ALA A 68 -33.07 -35.13 -5.45
N VAL A 69 -33.63 -35.10 -6.65
CA VAL A 69 -33.74 -33.96 -7.55
C VAL A 69 -34.70 -32.96 -6.92
N GLU A 70 -34.27 -31.72 -6.67
CA GLU A 70 -35.19 -30.62 -6.44
C GLU A 70 -34.96 -29.56 -7.52
N GLU A 71 -35.86 -29.61 -8.49
CA GLU A 71 -35.98 -28.78 -9.67
C GLU A 71 -36.58 -27.44 -9.23
N ILE A 72 -35.76 -26.38 -9.08
CA ILE A 72 -36.27 -25.04 -8.79
C ILE A 72 -36.70 -24.38 -10.10
N HIS A 73 -38.01 -24.17 -10.16
CA HIS A 73 -38.79 -23.53 -11.20
C HIS A 73 -38.39 -22.05 -11.38
N VAL A 74 -38.01 -21.69 -12.61
CA VAL A 74 -37.83 -20.31 -13.06
C VAL A 74 -39.18 -19.78 -13.57
N PRO A 75 -39.75 -18.70 -13.01
CA PRO A 75 -40.76 -17.93 -13.71
C PRO A 75 -40.09 -16.88 -14.60
N ASP A 76 -40.55 -16.95 -15.85
CA ASP A 76 -40.34 -16.07 -16.99
C ASP A 76 -40.98 -14.69 -16.78
N GLU A 77 -40.55 -13.74 -17.62
CA GLU A 77 -41.25 -12.50 -18.01
C GLU A 77 -41.65 -11.48 -16.93
N LEU A 78 -41.08 -10.28 -17.02
CA LEU A 78 -41.84 -9.02 -16.94
C LEU A 78 -41.06 -7.87 -17.59
N GLU A 79 -41.43 -7.62 -18.84
CA GLU A 79 -41.63 -6.34 -19.53
C GLU A 79 -40.75 -5.12 -19.16
N ALA A 80 -39.97 -4.70 -20.17
CA ALA A 80 -39.50 -3.33 -20.31
C ALA A 80 -40.64 -2.39 -20.76
N PRO A 81 -40.66 -1.14 -20.27
CA PRO A 81 -41.25 -0.06 -21.03
C PRO A 81 -40.16 0.77 -21.73
N ASP A 82 -40.22 0.74 -23.05
CA ASP A 82 -39.83 1.86 -23.91
C ASP A 82 -40.63 3.10 -23.49
N GLU A 83 -39.97 4.21 -23.15
CA GLU A 83 -40.43 5.53 -23.61
C GLU A 83 -39.22 6.44 -23.89
N ALA A 84 -39.24 6.94 -25.11
CA ALA A 84 -38.35 7.95 -25.66
C ALA A 84 -38.76 9.37 -25.21
N VAL A 85 -38.06 10.36 -25.76
CA VAL A 85 -38.40 11.81 -25.79
C VAL A 85 -37.89 12.54 -24.53
N GLU A 86 -37.06 13.58 -24.58
CA GLU A 86 -36.98 14.69 -25.53
C GLU A 86 -35.58 15.32 -25.53
N SER A 87 -35.13 15.65 -26.74
CA SER A 87 -34.01 16.52 -27.06
C SER A 87 -34.31 17.98 -26.71
N SER A 88 -33.38 18.69 -26.07
CA SER A 88 -33.27 20.14 -26.23
C SER A 88 -31.80 20.55 -26.36
N ASP A 89 -31.45 20.82 -27.61
CA ASP A 89 -30.22 21.43 -28.10
C ASP A 89 -30.02 22.88 -27.61
N PRO A 90 -28.82 23.44 -27.80
CA PRO A 90 -28.22 24.47 -26.95
C PRO A 90 -28.55 25.90 -27.40
N LYS A 91 -28.27 26.87 -26.52
CA LYS A 91 -28.09 28.26 -26.92
C LYS A 91 -26.77 28.81 -26.43
N ASP A 92 -25.95 29.09 -27.44
CA ASP A 92 -24.87 30.06 -27.46
C ASP A 92 -25.25 31.37 -26.77
N PHE A 93 -24.30 31.93 -26.01
CA PHE A 93 -24.01 33.36 -26.08
C PHE A 93 -22.51 33.62 -25.91
N HIS A 94 -21.96 34.24 -26.97
CA HIS A 94 -20.82 35.14 -27.05
C HIS A 94 -20.62 36.03 -25.79
N GLU A 95 -19.49 36.63 -25.44
CA GLU A 95 -18.29 37.04 -26.18
C GLU A 95 -17.20 37.50 -25.20
N ALA A 96 -15.96 37.33 -25.64
CA ALA A 96 -14.74 38.11 -25.39
C ALA A 96 -14.69 39.23 -24.33
N GLY A 97 -13.61 39.13 -23.52
CA GLY A 97 -12.58 40.17 -23.49
C GLY A 97 -12.56 41.06 -22.25
N LYS A 98 -11.46 41.04 -21.50
CA LYS A 98 -10.44 42.11 -21.53
C LYS A 98 -9.30 41.78 -20.56
N ALA A 99 -8.08 41.75 -21.09
CA ALA A 99 -6.86 41.86 -20.32
C ALA A 99 -6.72 43.30 -19.79
N VAL A 100 -6.38 43.44 -18.51
CA VAL A 100 -5.67 44.62 -18.01
C VAL A 100 -4.57 44.13 -17.08
N ASP A 101 -3.36 44.32 -17.57
CA ASP A 101 -2.08 44.36 -16.89
C ASP A 101 -2.05 45.64 -16.05
N GLU A 102 -1.84 45.54 -14.74
CA GLU A 102 -1.30 46.65 -13.96
C GLU A 102 -0.58 46.12 -12.73
N THR A 103 0.75 46.11 -12.86
CA THR A 103 1.72 46.16 -11.78
C THR A 103 1.38 47.27 -10.80
N ASP A 104 1.38 46.96 -9.49
CA ASP A 104 1.75 47.98 -8.52
C ASP A 104 2.40 47.45 -7.25
N LYS A 105 3.27 48.32 -6.74
CA LYS A 105 4.26 48.17 -5.68
C LYS A 105 3.66 47.72 -4.35
N ILE A 106 4.36 46.81 -3.66
CA ILE A 106 4.17 46.57 -2.23
C ILE A 106 5.32 47.28 -1.49
N GLU A 107 5.05 48.47 -0.98
CA GLU A 107 5.82 49.09 0.09
C GLU A 107 5.29 48.60 1.45
N ALA A 108 6.22 48.33 2.35
CA ALA A 108 5.97 47.92 3.72
C ALA A 108 5.52 49.10 4.58
N THR A 109 4.46 48.91 5.38
CA THR A 109 4.28 49.63 6.65
C THR A 109 3.68 48.73 7.72
N ASN A 110 4.37 48.73 8.88
CA ASN A 110 3.85 48.30 10.17
C ASN A 110 2.62 49.13 10.55
N SER A 111 1.62 48.50 11.17
CA SER A 111 1.29 48.67 12.60
C SER A 111 -0.17 48.36 12.92
N HIS A 112 -0.33 47.92 14.17
CA HIS A 112 -1.49 48.11 15.03
C HIS A 112 -2.57 47.03 15.08
N SER A 113 -2.87 46.71 16.35
CA SER A 113 -3.85 45.80 16.91
C SER A 113 -5.27 46.22 16.53
N ASP A 114 -6.18 45.25 16.52
CA ASP A 114 -7.22 45.18 17.56
C ASP A 114 -8.05 43.91 17.40
N ASP A 115 -8.54 43.47 18.55
CA ASP A 115 -9.24 42.23 18.82
C ASP A 115 -10.49 42.04 17.97
N ASN A 116 -10.73 40.82 17.49
CA ASN A 116 -12.07 40.41 17.12
C ASN A 116 -12.33 38.95 17.53
N GLU A 117 -13.34 38.82 18.39
CA GLU A 117 -13.84 37.60 18.98
C GLU A 117 -14.34 36.65 17.90
N SER A 118 -13.76 35.45 17.85
CA SER A 118 -14.26 34.34 17.03
C SER A 118 -15.17 33.46 17.89
N GLU A 119 -16.46 33.46 17.55
CA GLU A 119 -17.47 32.56 18.09
C GLU A 119 -17.08 31.11 17.78
N GLY A 120 -16.59 30.41 18.81
CA GLY A 120 -16.32 28.98 18.76
C GLY A 120 -17.60 28.16 18.66
N SER A 121 -17.88 27.62 17.48
CA SER A 121 -18.84 26.52 17.32
C SER A 121 -18.28 25.27 17.99
N LYS A 122 -18.84 24.95 19.15
CA LYS A 122 -18.46 23.82 20.00
C LYS A 122 -19.20 22.57 19.50
N ILE A 123 -18.59 21.85 18.56
CA ILE A 123 -19.06 20.50 18.20
C ILE A 123 -18.66 19.57 19.34
N ILE A 124 -19.63 19.21 20.17
CA ILE A 124 -19.52 18.14 21.15
C ILE A 124 -19.78 16.84 20.39
N VAL A 125 -18.71 16.18 19.93
CA VAL A 125 -18.81 14.78 19.51
C VAL A 125 -18.84 13.95 20.78
N SER A 126 -19.99 13.33 21.03
CA SER A 126 -20.20 12.35 22.10
C SER A 126 -19.25 11.18 21.92
N SER A 127 -18.30 11.02 22.83
CA SER A 127 -17.29 9.95 22.84
C SER A 127 -17.75 8.71 23.61
N GLU A 128 -19.04 8.41 23.56
CA GLU A 128 -19.63 7.25 24.25
C GLU A 128 -19.91 6.17 23.20
N ASP A 129 -19.50 4.95 23.54
CA ASP A 129 -19.70 3.68 22.81
C ASP A 129 -18.57 3.23 21.86
N TYR A 130 -17.32 3.30 22.32
CA TYR A 130 -16.31 2.28 21.97
C TYR A 130 -16.15 1.35 23.16
N GLU A 131 -16.95 0.29 23.21
CA GLU A 131 -16.63 -0.83 24.09
C GLU A 131 -15.46 -1.60 23.47
N PRO A 132 -14.28 -1.64 24.11
CA PRO A 132 -13.21 -2.50 23.64
C PRO A 132 -13.74 -3.92 23.73
N VAL A 133 -13.78 -4.61 22.58
CA VAL A 133 -14.03 -6.05 22.56
C VAL A 133 -12.92 -6.67 23.41
N GLU A 134 -13.26 -7.07 24.63
CA GLU A 134 -12.41 -7.90 25.49
C GLU A 134 -12.25 -9.27 24.84
N ALA A 135 -11.51 -9.31 23.73
CA ALA A 135 -10.93 -10.51 23.20
C ALA A 135 -9.86 -10.97 24.20
N SER A 136 -10.33 -11.68 25.22
CA SER A 136 -9.59 -12.61 26.05
C SER A 136 -8.08 -12.37 26.10
N GLU A 137 -7.63 -11.47 27.00
CA GLU A 137 -6.23 -11.27 27.39
C GLU A 137 -5.53 -12.57 27.86
N LYS A 138 -6.26 -13.68 27.96
CA LYS A 138 -5.85 -14.94 28.55
C LYS A 138 -5.13 -15.91 27.59
N GLU A 139 -5.08 -15.63 26.28
CA GLU A 139 -4.32 -16.43 25.30
C GLU A 139 -3.17 -15.67 24.63
N PHE A 140 -2.84 -14.46 25.09
CA PHE A 140 -1.69 -13.68 24.60
C PHE A 140 -0.35 -14.08 25.27
N ARG A 141 -0.26 -15.28 25.86
CA ARG A 141 0.94 -15.71 26.60
C ARG A 141 1.90 -16.50 25.72
N GLU A 142 3.06 -15.89 25.53
CA GLU A 142 4.36 -16.43 25.11
C GLU A 142 4.54 -16.72 23.61
N MET A 143 4.68 -15.68 22.78
CA MET A 143 5.72 -15.77 21.74
C MET A 143 7.05 -15.73 22.48
N THR A 144 7.55 -16.91 22.86
CA THR A 144 8.92 -17.10 23.35
C THR A 144 9.91 -16.35 22.44
N PRO A 145 10.98 -15.74 22.98
CA PRO A 145 12.04 -15.15 22.18
C PRO A 145 12.58 -16.23 21.22
N ARG A 146 12.30 -16.11 19.93
CA ARG A 146 12.70 -17.10 18.92
C ARG A 146 14.10 -16.79 18.46
N VAL A 147 15.07 -17.49 19.03
CA VAL A 147 16.52 -17.21 18.86
C VAL A 147 17.05 -17.59 17.47
N GLN A 148 16.23 -18.11 16.54
CA GLN A 148 16.68 -18.40 15.18
C GLN A 148 15.68 -17.90 14.11
N ALA A 149 16.12 -16.89 13.36
CA ALA A 149 15.44 -16.40 12.17
C ALA A 149 15.55 -17.41 11.03
N GLU A 150 14.40 -17.76 10.45
CA GLU A 150 14.33 -18.52 9.20
C GLU A 150 14.72 -17.63 8.00
N PRO A 151 15.20 -18.19 6.87
CA PRO A 151 15.36 -17.44 5.64
C PRO A 151 14.05 -16.76 5.23
N GLY A 152 14.07 -15.43 5.06
CA GLY A 152 12.89 -14.64 4.74
C GLY A 152 12.07 -14.20 5.96
N ALA A 153 12.56 -14.42 7.19
CA ALA A 153 11.94 -13.88 8.39
C ALA A 153 11.94 -12.34 8.40
N LEU A 154 10.90 -11.78 9.02
CA LEU A 154 10.81 -10.36 9.31
C LEU A 154 11.32 -10.10 10.73
N ILE A 155 12.34 -9.26 10.86
CA ILE A 155 12.96 -8.89 12.14
C ILE A 155 12.42 -7.53 12.60
N ILE A 156 11.97 -7.44 13.85
CA ILE A 156 11.50 -6.20 14.48
C ILE A 156 12.42 -5.91 15.66
N THR A 157 13.18 -4.82 15.58
CA THR A 157 14.27 -4.53 16.52
C THR A 157 14.37 -3.02 16.79
N GLY A 158 15.43 -2.61 17.49
CA GLY A 158 15.74 -1.22 17.78
C GLY A 158 15.76 -0.89 19.28
N ASP A 159 16.32 0.26 19.62
CA ASP A 159 16.48 0.74 21.00
C ASP A 159 15.17 1.24 21.64
N GLY A 160 14.14 1.52 20.84
CA GLY A 160 12.79 1.84 21.32
C GLY A 160 11.97 0.63 21.78
N LEU A 161 12.53 -0.58 21.68
CA LEU A 161 11.92 -1.82 22.17
C LEU A 161 12.72 -2.38 23.35
N GLU A 162 12.08 -3.17 24.21
CA GLU A 162 12.76 -3.99 25.22
C GLU A 162 13.33 -5.27 24.61
N ASN A 163 12.59 -5.90 23.69
CA ASN A 163 12.97 -7.15 23.06
C ASN A 163 12.97 -7.04 21.53
N GLU A 164 13.82 -7.84 20.90
CA GLU A 164 13.72 -8.11 19.46
C GLU A 164 12.64 -9.18 19.22
N LEU A 165 11.86 -9.02 18.16
CA LEU A 165 10.93 -10.02 17.67
C LEU A 165 11.34 -10.53 16.30
N VAL A 166 11.12 -11.81 16.07
CA VAL A 166 11.37 -12.48 14.79
C VAL A 166 10.09 -13.18 14.37
N LEU A 167 9.54 -12.76 13.23
CA LEU A 167 8.37 -13.40 12.63
C LEU A 167 8.85 -14.32 11.52
N ASN A 168 8.62 -15.62 11.68
CA ASN A 168 9.13 -16.63 10.77
C ASN A 168 8.10 -17.00 9.68
N PRO A 169 8.53 -17.23 8.42
CA PRO A 169 7.63 -17.58 7.32
C PRO A 169 6.80 -18.84 7.55
N SER A 170 7.31 -19.79 8.33
CA SER A 170 6.58 -21.02 8.70
C SER A 170 5.24 -20.76 9.41
N GLU A 171 5.06 -19.58 10.00
CA GLU A 171 3.87 -19.20 10.75
C GLU A 171 2.84 -18.42 9.93
N TRP A 172 3.19 -18.01 8.71
CA TRP A 172 2.38 -17.08 7.93
C TRP A 172 1.26 -17.78 7.17
N GLN A 173 0.27 -18.27 7.93
CA GLN A 173 -0.85 -19.07 7.46
C GLN A 173 -2.17 -18.31 7.63
N LEU A 174 -3.10 -18.44 6.67
CA LEU A 174 -4.36 -17.68 6.63
C LEU A 174 -5.22 -17.78 7.91
N ASN A 175 -5.15 -18.92 8.58
CA ASN A 175 -5.88 -19.25 9.81
C ASN A 175 -5.07 -18.97 11.09
N HIS A 176 -3.98 -18.22 11.00
CA HIS A 176 -3.14 -17.91 12.15
C HIS A 176 -3.96 -17.12 13.21
N PRO A 177 -3.96 -17.56 14.49
CA PRO A 177 -4.92 -17.10 15.50
C PRO A 177 -4.74 -15.63 15.92
N TRP A 178 -3.53 -15.08 15.77
CA TRP A 178 -3.23 -13.69 16.14
C TRP A 178 -3.31 -12.71 14.97
N TRP A 179 -3.84 -13.15 13.82
CA TRP A 179 -4.02 -12.25 12.69
C TRP A 179 -5.34 -11.51 12.79
N THR A 180 -5.29 -10.24 12.44
CA THR A 180 -6.47 -9.39 12.29
C THR A 180 -6.75 -9.15 10.81
N GLU A 181 -8.00 -8.88 10.50
CA GLU A 181 -8.49 -8.54 9.17
C GLU A 181 -8.99 -7.09 9.18
N ARG A 182 -8.58 -6.30 8.19
CA ARG A 182 -8.85 -4.86 8.10
C ARG A 182 -9.09 -4.42 6.67
N TYR A 183 -9.90 -3.38 6.51
CA TYR A 183 -10.05 -2.68 5.24
C TYR A 183 -9.16 -1.44 5.18
N TYR A 184 -8.54 -1.17 4.04
CA TYR A 184 -7.78 0.06 3.77
C TYR A 184 -8.25 0.73 2.51
N SER A 185 -8.46 2.04 2.56
CA SER A 185 -8.60 2.90 1.40
C SER A 185 -7.21 3.38 1.00
N SER A 186 -6.96 3.44 -0.31
CA SER A 186 -5.68 3.91 -0.80
C SER A 186 -5.81 4.65 -2.11
N ASN A 187 -4.92 5.61 -2.34
CA ASN A 187 -4.73 6.26 -3.62
C ASN A 187 -3.24 6.27 -4.00
N ASN A 188 -2.95 6.26 -5.30
CA ASN A 188 -1.61 6.46 -5.83
C ASN A 188 -1.47 7.81 -6.56
N ASN A 189 -0.26 8.09 -7.03
CA ASN A 189 0.06 9.33 -7.75
C ASN A 189 -0.58 9.45 -9.14
N LEU A 190 -1.30 8.41 -9.60
CA LEU A 190 -2.03 8.37 -10.87
C LEU A 190 -3.56 8.39 -10.64
N GLY A 191 -4.02 8.63 -9.40
CA GLY A 191 -5.45 8.70 -9.09
C GLY A 191 -6.15 7.34 -9.01
N PHE A 192 -5.43 6.22 -9.00
CA PHE A 192 -6.06 4.91 -8.78
C PHE A 192 -6.41 4.76 -7.31
N HIS A 193 -7.71 4.75 -7.04
CA HIS A 193 -8.27 4.52 -5.72
C HIS A 193 -8.65 3.05 -5.58
N LYS A 194 -8.32 2.48 -4.42
CA LYS A 194 -8.61 1.08 -4.11
C LYS A 194 -9.15 0.94 -2.70
N ILE A 195 -10.01 -0.06 -2.51
CA ILE A 195 -10.34 -0.60 -1.19
C ILE A 195 -9.74 -2.00 -1.11
N TRP A 196 -8.88 -2.20 -0.12
CA TRP A 196 -8.20 -3.46 0.16
C TRP A 196 -8.82 -4.12 1.37
N LEU A 197 -9.10 -5.41 1.29
CA LEU A 197 -9.21 -6.28 2.46
C LEU A 197 -7.84 -6.92 2.71
N VAL A 198 -7.30 -6.78 3.93
CA VAL A 198 -5.96 -7.25 4.27
C VAL A 198 -6.00 -8.04 5.56
N LYS A 199 -5.24 -9.14 5.60
CA LYS A 199 -5.06 -9.95 6.80
C LYS A 199 -3.60 -10.19 7.14
N GLY A 200 -3.27 -10.05 8.42
CA GLY A 200 -1.91 -10.18 8.93
C GLY A 200 -1.76 -9.72 10.38
N TYR A 201 -0.55 -9.35 10.77
CA TYR A 201 -0.26 -8.91 12.14
C TYR A 201 -0.55 -7.42 12.30
N ASP A 202 -1.29 -7.07 13.35
CA ASP A 202 -1.41 -5.68 13.81
C ASP A 202 -0.04 -5.19 14.32
N LEU A 203 0.49 -4.13 13.71
CA LEU A 203 1.82 -3.64 14.07
C LEU A 203 1.85 -3.12 15.51
N GLY A 204 0.78 -2.46 15.98
CA GLY A 204 0.71 -1.98 17.37
C GLY A 204 0.83 -3.11 18.39
N SER A 205 0.19 -4.25 18.12
CA SER A 205 0.24 -5.46 18.94
C SER A 205 1.63 -6.07 18.94
N LEU A 206 2.29 -6.15 17.78
CA LEU A 206 3.68 -6.61 17.66
C LEU A 206 4.63 -5.70 18.45
N LEU A 207 4.50 -4.38 18.32
CA LEU A 207 5.35 -3.43 19.04
C LEU A 207 5.11 -3.51 20.55
N LYS A 208 3.86 -3.64 21.00
CA LYS A 208 3.52 -3.83 22.41
C LYS A 208 4.16 -5.11 22.96
N GLU A 209 4.10 -6.20 22.21
CA GLU A 209 4.71 -7.48 22.58
C GLU A 209 6.23 -7.40 22.66
N ALA A 210 6.86 -6.68 21.73
CA ALA A 210 8.29 -6.39 21.77
C ALA A 210 8.69 -5.48 22.96
N GLY A 211 7.71 -4.98 23.71
CA GLY A 211 7.94 -4.02 24.80
C GLY A 211 8.30 -2.64 24.25
N LEU A 212 7.47 -2.07 23.38
CA LEU A 212 7.59 -0.68 22.95
C LEU A 212 7.64 0.25 24.17
N LYS A 213 8.73 1.01 24.26
CA LYS A 213 8.90 2.02 25.31
C LYS A 213 8.01 3.22 25.01
N THR A 214 7.59 3.93 26.05
CA THR A 214 6.63 5.04 25.96
C THR A 214 7.23 6.36 26.47
N ASP A 215 8.55 6.45 26.51
CA ASP A 215 9.33 7.61 26.93
C ASP A 215 9.46 8.66 25.82
N GLU A 216 9.29 8.28 24.55
CA GLU A 216 9.23 9.20 23.41
C GLU A 216 8.37 8.69 22.25
N ASP A 217 8.12 9.55 21.27
CA ASP A 217 7.50 9.18 20.00
C ASP A 217 8.56 8.66 19.04
N TYR A 218 8.72 7.35 18.97
CA TYR A 218 9.77 6.71 18.17
C TYR A 218 9.55 6.86 16.67
N LEU A 219 10.66 7.02 15.94
CA LEU A 219 10.68 6.83 14.49
C LEU A 219 10.68 5.34 14.20
N ILE A 220 9.73 4.86 13.40
CA ILE A 220 9.65 3.49 12.93
C ILE A 220 10.19 3.45 11.51
N THR A 221 11.22 2.66 11.26
CA THR A 221 11.86 2.50 9.96
C THR A 221 11.57 1.11 9.42
N PHE A 222 11.01 1.04 8.22
CA PHE A 222 10.68 -0.17 7.50
C PHE A 222 11.69 -0.36 6.36
N GLU A 223 12.23 -1.56 6.24
CA GLU A 223 13.17 -1.94 5.20
C GLU A 223 12.66 -3.16 4.44
N SER A 224 12.73 -3.05 3.12
CA SER A 224 12.34 -4.09 2.17
C SER A 224 13.55 -4.83 1.60
N ALA A 225 13.32 -6.02 1.06
CA ALA A 225 14.35 -6.88 0.50
C ALA A 225 15.13 -6.23 -0.67
N ASP A 226 14.51 -5.29 -1.40
CA ASP A 226 15.14 -4.55 -2.49
C ASP A 226 15.91 -3.28 -2.03
N GLY A 227 15.95 -3.04 -0.71
CA GLY A 227 16.66 -1.93 -0.10
C GLY A 227 15.88 -0.62 -0.06
N VAL A 228 14.59 -0.60 -0.43
CA VAL A 228 13.74 0.57 -0.21
C VAL A 228 13.48 0.71 1.30
N ILE A 229 13.68 1.94 1.79
CA ILE A 229 13.49 2.34 3.18
C ILE A 229 12.36 3.37 3.26
N TYR A 230 11.47 3.17 4.21
CA TYR A 230 10.41 4.11 4.58
C TYR A 230 10.45 4.33 6.09
N SER A 231 10.31 5.57 6.56
CA SER A 231 10.29 5.88 7.99
C SER A 231 9.17 6.83 8.35
N GLU A 232 8.49 6.56 9.46
CA GLU A 232 7.43 7.42 9.99
C GLU A 232 7.37 7.35 11.52
N LYS A 233 6.95 8.45 12.16
CA LYS A 233 6.72 8.49 13.61
C LYS A 233 5.58 7.58 14.01
N TRP A 234 5.71 6.90 15.15
CA TRP A 234 4.69 6.00 15.66
C TRP A 234 3.34 6.70 15.84
N SER A 235 3.35 7.92 16.40
CA SER A 235 2.13 8.74 16.54
C SER A 235 1.41 9.00 15.20
N SER A 236 2.17 9.24 14.13
CA SER A 236 1.61 9.48 12.79
C SER A 236 1.01 8.22 12.18
N LEU A 237 1.67 7.06 12.37
CA LEU A 237 1.14 5.76 11.96
C LEU A 237 -0.16 5.40 12.71
N GLN A 238 -0.27 5.78 13.99
CA GLN A 238 -1.48 5.58 14.79
C GLN A 238 -2.63 6.52 14.40
N ASN A 239 -2.33 7.68 13.81
CA ASN A 239 -3.31 8.69 13.41
C ASN A 239 -3.64 8.62 11.91
N ARG A 240 -3.99 7.42 11.44
CA ARG A 240 -4.38 7.16 10.04
C ARG A 240 -5.83 6.72 9.94
N TYR A 241 -6.45 6.94 8.79
CA TYR A 241 -7.88 6.75 8.60
C TYR A 241 -8.19 5.84 7.40
N TYR A 242 -9.23 5.06 7.54
CA TYR A 242 -9.88 4.31 6.47
C TYR A 242 -11.18 5.03 6.09
N PHE A 243 -11.40 5.25 4.79
CA PHE A 243 -12.61 5.85 4.25
C PHE A 243 -13.36 4.83 3.40
N SER A 244 -14.45 4.25 3.92
CA SER A 244 -15.09 3.09 3.31
C SER A 244 -15.73 3.37 1.95
N ASP A 245 -16.18 4.59 1.70
CA ASP A 245 -16.79 5.02 0.44
C ASP A 245 -16.04 6.18 -0.23
N LEU A 246 -14.81 6.46 0.24
CA LEU A 246 -13.96 7.57 -0.20
C LEU A 246 -14.55 8.97 0.06
N THR A 247 -15.49 9.11 0.99
CA THR A 247 -15.94 10.41 1.53
C THR A 247 -15.29 10.68 2.89
N THR A 248 -15.18 11.95 3.29
CA THR A 248 -14.61 12.32 4.60
C THR A 248 -15.42 11.79 5.78
N ASP A 249 -16.75 11.72 5.62
CA ASP A 249 -17.70 11.38 6.69
C ASP A 249 -17.61 9.91 7.11
N THR A 250 -17.02 9.05 6.28
CA THR A 250 -16.79 7.63 6.59
C THR A 250 -15.42 7.34 7.21
N GLY A 251 -14.66 8.38 7.56
CA GLY A 251 -13.34 8.26 8.16
C GLY A 251 -13.36 7.50 9.48
N GLN A 252 -12.65 6.38 9.53
CA GLN A 252 -12.46 5.56 10.73
C GLN A 252 -10.98 5.43 11.04
N LEU A 253 -10.58 5.70 12.29
CA LEU A 253 -9.21 5.52 12.74
C LEU A 253 -8.77 4.06 12.53
N ILE A 254 -7.62 3.87 11.91
CA ILE A 254 -7.10 2.55 11.58
C ILE A 254 -5.59 2.47 11.79
N GLY A 255 -5.16 1.48 12.55
CA GLY A 255 -3.74 1.22 12.78
C GLY A 255 -3.06 0.53 11.59
N PRO A 256 -1.72 0.61 11.48
CA PRO A 256 -0.96 -0.09 10.46
C PRO A 256 -0.99 -1.61 10.65
N LEU A 257 -0.87 -2.34 9.53
CA LEU A 257 -0.90 -3.79 9.48
C LEU A 257 0.27 -4.32 8.65
N ILE A 258 0.91 -5.39 9.11
CA ILE A 258 1.84 -6.17 8.31
C ILE A 258 1.05 -7.29 7.64
N GLY A 259 0.67 -7.08 6.39
CA GLY A 259 -0.22 -7.95 5.61
C GLY A 259 0.52 -9.08 4.90
N PHE A 260 -0.11 -10.25 4.87
CA PHE A 260 0.34 -11.45 4.16
C PHE A 260 -0.69 -11.93 3.13
N TYR A 261 -1.96 -11.62 3.36
CA TYR A 261 -3.06 -11.88 2.45
C TYR A 261 -3.76 -10.57 2.15
N ARG A 262 -4.20 -10.40 0.90
CA ARG A 262 -4.89 -9.20 0.47
C ARG A 262 -5.86 -9.51 -0.66
N LYS A 263 -6.95 -8.76 -0.69
CA LYS A 263 -7.90 -8.76 -1.79
C LYS A 263 -8.28 -7.33 -2.12
N GLU A 264 -8.29 -7.03 -3.39
CA GLU A 264 -8.86 -5.79 -3.90
C GLU A 264 -10.37 -5.99 -4.02
N VAL A 265 -11.14 -5.23 -3.26
CA VAL A 265 -12.61 -5.28 -3.30
C VAL A 265 -13.22 -4.10 -4.07
N PHE A 266 -12.39 -3.10 -4.39
CA PHE A 266 -12.72 -1.96 -5.25
C PHE A 266 -11.46 -1.43 -5.94
N ASP A 267 -11.57 -1.03 -7.21
CA ASP A 267 -10.52 -0.36 -7.98
C ASP A 267 -11.12 0.57 -9.03
N ALA A 268 -10.73 1.84 -9.01
CA ALA A 268 -11.14 2.82 -10.00
C ALA A 268 -10.13 3.97 -10.12
N ILE A 269 -10.00 4.53 -11.32
CA ILE A 269 -9.24 5.76 -11.55
C ILE A 269 -10.18 6.94 -11.30
N GLU A 270 -9.79 7.84 -10.40
CA GLU A 270 -10.51 9.09 -10.08
C GLU A 270 -12.04 8.87 -9.95
N PRO A 271 -12.48 7.93 -9.09
CA PRO A 271 -13.90 7.67 -8.92
C PRO A 271 -14.62 8.91 -8.37
N GLN A 272 -15.92 8.97 -8.61
CA GLN A 272 -16.80 9.97 -7.97
C GLN A 272 -17.37 9.37 -6.68
N PRO A 273 -16.99 9.85 -5.49
CA PRO A 273 -17.57 9.39 -4.23
C PRO A 273 -19.04 9.82 -4.06
N PRO A 274 -19.84 9.10 -3.25
CA PRO A 274 -19.49 7.87 -2.54
C PRO A 274 -19.41 6.67 -3.49
N VAL A 275 -18.45 5.78 -3.23
CA VAL A 275 -18.31 4.53 -4.00
C VAL A 275 -19.01 3.36 -3.29
N HIS A 276 -19.40 2.34 -4.07
CA HIS A 276 -20.04 1.14 -3.55
C HIS A 276 -19.23 -0.11 -3.92
N TRP A 277 -19.08 -1.01 -2.97
CA TRP A 277 -18.42 -2.31 -3.12
C TRP A 277 -19.01 -3.30 -2.11
N GLN A 278 -18.63 -4.57 -2.24
CA GLN A 278 -19.13 -5.64 -1.38
C GLN A 278 -17.98 -6.36 -0.70
N THR A 279 -18.18 -6.70 0.57
CA THR A 279 -17.28 -7.57 1.31
C THR A 279 -17.14 -8.91 0.62
N GLN A 280 -15.93 -9.44 0.62
CA GLN A 280 -15.60 -10.77 0.12
C GLN A 280 -14.67 -11.44 1.12
N GLU A 281 -14.76 -12.76 1.26
CA GLU A 281 -13.83 -13.49 2.12
C GLU A 281 -12.44 -13.63 1.45
N LEU A 282 -11.41 -13.70 2.30
CA LEU A 282 -10.06 -14.08 1.91
C LEU A 282 -9.93 -15.60 1.81
N THR A 283 -9.20 -16.03 0.80
CA THR A 283 -8.90 -17.43 0.50
C THR A 283 -7.38 -17.65 0.45
N ALA A 284 -6.94 -18.91 0.36
CA ALA A 284 -5.52 -19.22 0.23
C ALA A 284 -4.88 -18.62 -1.04
N SER A 285 -5.65 -18.40 -2.11
CA SER A 285 -5.18 -17.75 -3.35
C SER A 285 -4.98 -16.24 -3.21
N ASP A 286 -5.52 -15.62 -2.17
CA ASP A 286 -5.36 -14.18 -1.88
C ASP A 286 -4.06 -13.89 -1.12
N ARG A 287 -3.12 -14.85 -1.06
CA ARG A 287 -1.78 -14.60 -0.53
C ARG A 287 -1.13 -13.51 -1.36
N ASP A 288 -0.72 -12.42 -0.73
CA ASP A 288 0.03 -11.36 -1.41
C ASP A 288 1.28 -12.01 -2.03
N PRO A 289 1.65 -11.79 -3.30
CA PRO A 289 2.89 -12.34 -3.85
C PRO A 289 4.14 -11.59 -3.39
N GLN A 290 4.01 -10.40 -2.80
CA GLN A 290 5.13 -9.55 -2.35
C GLN A 290 5.09 -9.33 -0.82
N TRP A 291 4.68 -10.36 -0.10
CA TRP A 291 4.62 -10.42 1.36
C TRP A 291 6.02 -10.49 1.99
N PRO A 292 6.17 -10.09 3.26
CA PRO A 292 5.22 -9.28 4.04
C PRO A 292 5.11 -7.85 3.49
N ARG A 293 3.96 -7.19 3.64
CA ARG A 293 3.78 -5.81 3.18
C ARG A 293 3.19 -4.91 4.26
N LEU A 294 3.69 -3.68 4.38
CA LEU A 294 3.08 -2.63 5.20
C LEU A 294 1.79 -2.14 4.54
N TYR A 295 0.73 -2.05 5.33
CA TYR A 295 -0.51 -1.34 5.00
C TYR A 295 -0.78 -0.29 6.07
N MET A 296 -1.25 0.88 5.64
CA MET A 296 -1.66 1.95 6.54
C MET A 296 -2.75 2.79 5.91
N GLY A 297 -3.52 3.49 6.75
CA GLY A 297 -4.58 4.37 6.29
C GLY A 297 -4.06 5.65 5.63
N GLN A 298 -5.00 6.53 5.34
CA GLN A 298 -4.79 7.86 4.77
C GLN A 298 -4.73 8.93 5.88
N GLN A 299 -4.33 10.14 5.54
CA GLN A 299 -4.45 11.28 6.45
C GLN A 299 -5.92 11.58 6.81
N GLN A 300 -6.13 12.16 7.99
CA GLN A 300 -7.43 12.64 8.43
C GLN A 300 -8.02 13.61 7.41
N ASP A 301 -9.33 13.53 7.16
CA ASP A 301 -10.09 14.37 6.22
C ASP A 301 -9.56 14.37 4.76
N HIS A 302 -8.75 13.37 4.38
CA HIS A 302 -8.12 13.27 3.06
C HIS A 302 -8.29 11.86 2.43
N PRO A 303 -9.51 11.48 1.97
CA PRO A 303 -9.79 10.18 1.37
C PRO A 303 -9.07 9.89 0.04
N SER A 304 -8.40 10.89 -0.54
CA SER A 304 -7.57 10.76 -1.75
C SER A 304 -6.08 10.98 -1.47
N ASP A 305 -5.65 10.95 -0.21
CA ASP A 305 -4.22 11.00 0.15
C ASP A 305 -3.44 9.87 -0.53
N ILE A 306 -2.24 10.21 -1.03
CA ILE A 306 -1.34 9.31 -1.76
C ILE A 306 -0.56 8.47 -0.75
N ASN A 307 -1.22 7.46 -0.19
CA ASN A 307 -0.62 6.51 0.76
C ASN A 307 -0.10 5.23 0.10
N GLN A 308 -0.66 4.82 -1.06
CA GLN A 308 -0.36 3.53 -1.67
C GLN A 308 1.13 3.31 -2.00
N PRO A 309 1.91 4.31 -2.46
CA PRO A 309 3.34 4.13 -2.69
C PRO A 309 4.13 3.74 -1.44
N MET A 310 3.58 4.00 -0.25
CA MET A 310 4.19 3.68 1.03
C MET A 310 3.80 2.29 1.54
N PHE A 311 3.02 1.52 0.78
CA PHE A 311 2.72 0.11 1.09
C PHE A 311 3.94 -0.75 0.77
N LEU A 312 4.96 -0.60 1.61
CA LEU A 312 6.28 -1.19 1.41
C LEU A 312 6.20 -2.71 1.45
N ARG A 313 6.68 -3.34 0.39
CA ARG A 313 6.54 -4.77 0.08
C ARG A 313 7.84 -5.51 0.39
N GLU A 314 7.74 -6.84 0.53
CA GLU A 314 8.86 -7.72 0.83
C GLU A 314 9.66 -7.23 2.04
N LEU A 315 8.95 -6.84 3.12
CA LEU A 315 9.57 -6.35 4.35
C LEU A 315 10.48 -7.41 4.95
N VAL A 316 11.70 -7.00 5.29
CA VAL A 316 12.70 -7.85 5.95
C VAL A 316 13.06 -7.35 7.35
N ARG A 317 12.89 -6.05 7.60
CA ARG A 317 13.25 -5.44 8.88
C ARG A 317 12.36 -4.25 9.23
N ILE A 318 12.06 -4.12 10.52
CA ILE A 318 11.43 -2.96 11.14
C ILE A 318 12.30 -2.52 12.32
N VAL A 319 12.75 -1.28 12.33
CA VAL A 319 13.59 -0.70 13.39
C VAL A 319 12.82 0.40 14.10
N VAL A 320 12.68 0.29 15.41
CA VAL A 320 12.03 1.26 16.28
C VAL A 320 13.09 2.08 17.00
N GLY A 321 13.17 3.37 16.69
CA GLY A 321 14.26 4.23 17.16
C GLY A 321 15.53 4.03 16.35
N GLN A 322 16.64 3.73 17.01
CA GLN A 322 17.92 3.40 16.37
C GLN A 322 18.19 1.90 16.42
N GLU A 323 18.99 1.43 15.46
CA GLU A 323 19.50 0.06 15.48
C GLU A 323 20.28 -0.19 16.77
N ARG A 324 20.10 -1.38 17.37
CA ARG A 324 20.78 -1.72 18.62
C ARG A 324 22.28 -1.82 18.34
N LYS A 325 23.08 -1.23 19.23
CA LYS A 325 24.53 -1.47 19.24
C LYS A 325 24.76 -2.85 19.86
N GLU A 326 25.37 -3.75 19.09
CA GLU A 326 25.81 -5.08 19.56
C GLU A 326 26.76 -5.01 20.76
#